data_AF-A0A6B3G9J8-F1
#
_entry.id   AF-A0A6B3G9J8-F1
#
_cell.length_a   1.000
_cell.length_b   1.000
_cell.length_c   1.000
_cell.angle_alpha   90.00
_cell.angle_beta   90.00
_cell.angle_gamma   90.00
#
_symmetry.space_group_name_H-M   'P 1'
#
loop_
_entity.id
_entity.type
_entity.pdbx_description
1 polymer ?
#
loop_
_entity_poly.entity_id
_entity_poly.type
_entity_poly.pdbx_seq_one_letter_code
_entity_poly.pdbx_strand_id
1 'polypeptide(L)'
;MTTALTDSVAHLSPGRWATANRLLVRKALAEFSHERLLAPTPLGDDRFTVRSDDASTEYRFTAHVFALDHWQVEAETITRHRHGSELPLDAVEFFIELRHTLGISEEILPVYLEEISSTLAGTAYKLTKEPATSGQLVAAGFQAVETGMTEGHPCFVA
;
A
#
# COMPACT_ATOMS: atom_id res chain seq x y z
N MET A 1 -24.05 -23.74 7.19
CA MET A 1 -23.39 -23.08 6.04
C MET A 1 -22.83 -21.70 6.40
N THR A 2 -23.48 -20.92 7.26
CA THR A 2 -23.05 -19.57 7.64
C THR A 2 -21.70 -19.51 8.36
N THR A 3 -21.39 -20.44 9.27
CA THR A 3 -20.12 -20.47 10.04
C THR A 3 -18.88 -20.66 9.16
N ALA A 4 -18.97 -21.53 8.14
CA ALA A 4 -17.85 -21.83 7.25
C ALA A 4 -17.49 -20.64 6.33
N LEU A 5 -18.48 -19.81 5.96
CA LEU A 5 -18.24 -18.57 5.22
C LEU A 5 -17.51 -17.55 6.10
N THR A 6 -17.89 -17.41 7.36
CA THR A 6 -17.23 -16.50 8.31
C THR A 6 -15.76 -16.87 8.52
N ASP A 7 -15.43 -18.16 8.58
CA ASP A 7 -14.05 -18.62 8.73
C ASP A 7 -13.19 -18.29 7.50
N SER A 8 -13.74 -18.41 6.28
CA SER A 8 -13.01 -18.13 5.03
C SER A 8 -12.55 -16.67 4.90
N VAL A 9 -13.23 -15.74 5.57
CA VAL A 9 -12.93 -14.30 5.58
C VAL A 9 -12.45 -13.79 6.94
N ALA A 10 -12.17 -14.67 7.91
CA ALA A 10 -11.79 -14.28 9.27
C ALA A 10 -10.50 -13.44 9.35
N HIS A 11 -9.67 -13.49 8.31
CA HIS A 11 -8.47 -12.66 8.18
C HIS A 11 -8.79 -11.17 7.92
N LEU A 12 -9.96 -10.86 7.37
CA LEU A 12 -10.43 -9.51 7.05
C LEU A 12 -11.00 -8.82 8.30
N SER A 13 -10.10 -8.39 9.20
CA SER A 13 -10.48 -7.54 10.33
C SER A 13 -10.13 -6.08 10.08
N PRO A 14 -10.86 -5.11 10.67
CA PRO A 14 -10.59 -3.68 10.47
C PRO A 14 -9.13 -3.28 10.75
N GLY A 15 -8.52 -3.83 11.80
CA GLY A 15 -7.13 -3.54 12.15
C GLY A 15 -6.13 -4.04 11.08
N ARG A 16 -6.27 -5.28 10.62
CA ARG A 16 -5.39 -5.83 9.57
C ARG A 16 -5.61 -5.15 8.23
N TRP A 17 -6.86 -4.81 7.93
CA TRP A 17 -7.21 -4.07 6.72
C TRP A 17 -6.57 -2.67 6.72
N ALA A 18 -6.64 -1.94 7.83
CA ALA A 18 -5.98 -0.65 7.97
C ALA A 18 -4.45 -0.75 7.79
N THR A 19 -3.81 -1.76 8.40
CA THR A 19 -2.37 -2.02 8.18
C THR A 19 -2.07 -2.35 6.72
N ALA A 20 -2.85 -3.23 6.08
CA ALA A 20 -2.66 -3.60 4.68
C ALA A 20 -2.77 -2.37 3.75
N ASN A 21 -3.76 -1.51 3.97
CA ASN A 21 -3.93 -0.27 3.21
C ASN A 21 -2.76 0.68 3.40
N ARG A 22 -2.30 0.89 4.64
CA ARG A 22 -1.12 1.74 4.91
C ARG A 22 0.13 1.24 4.19
N LEU A 23 0.39 -0.07 4.24
CA LEU A 23 1.56 -0.67 3.59
C LEU A 23 1.49 -0.59 2.06
N LEU A 24 0.30 -0.78 1.48
CA LEU A 24 0.11 -0.71 0.03
C LEU A 24 0.18 0.74 -0.48
N VAL A 25 -0.45 1.70 0.21
CA VAL A 25 -0.33 3.13 -0.12
C VAL A 25 1.12 3.60 0.01
N ARG A 26 1.86 3.14 1.02
CA ARG A 26 3.31 3.38 1.14
C ARG A 26 4.05 2.89 -0.11
N LYS A 27 3.78 1.66 -0.56
CA LYS A 27 4.39 1.10 -1.77
C LYS A 27 4.03 1.90 -3.01
N ALA A 28 2.75 2.24 -3.18
CA ALA A 28 2.26 3.03 -4.30
C ALA A 28 2.93 4.42 -4.35
N LEU A 29 3.01 5.12 -3.22
CA LEU A 29 3.70 6.41 -3.13
C LEU A 29 5.18 6.28 -3.52
N ALA A 30 5.86 5.23 -3.06
CA ALA A 30 7.27 4.99 -3.36
C ALA A 30 7.49 4.66 -4.84
N GLU A 31 6.85 3.61 -5.34
CA GLU A 31 7.09 3.05 -6.67
C GLU A 31 6.55 3.97 -7.78
N PHE A 32 5.39 4.60 -7.61
CA PHE A 32 4.89 5.55 -8.61
C PHE A 32 5.64 6.88 -8.61
N SER A 33 6.30 7.25 -7.51
CA SER A 33 7.25 8.38 -7.53
C SER A 33 8.54 8.00 -8.26
N HIS A 34 9.06 6.78 -8.03
CA HIS A 34 10.19 6.22 -8.78
C HIS A 34 9.92 6.18 -10.29
N GLU A 35 8.72 5.75 -10.70
CA GLU A 35 8.29 5.72 -12.09
C GLU A 35 7.91 7.10 -12.66
N ARG A 36 7.93 8.14 -11.81
CA ARG A 36 7.58 9.54 -12.15
C ARG A 36 6.13 9.73 -12.60
N LEU A 37 5.25 8.78 -12.27
CA LEU A 37 3.80 8.97 -12.35
C LEU A 37 3.35 9.97 -11.30
N LEU A 38 3.93 9.88 -10.09
CA LEU A 38 3.78 10.88 -9.04
C LEU A 38 5.00 11.80 -9.02
N ALA A 39 4.75 13.07 -8.72
CA ALA A 39 5.78 14.07 -8.48
C ALA A 39 5.56 14.71 -7.10
N PRO A 40 6.02 14.06 -6.00
CA PRO A 40 5.82 14.59 -4.66
C PRO A 40 6.44 15.98 -4.49
N THR A 41 5.65 16.92 -3.97
CA THR A 41 6.11 18.29 -3.68
C THR A 41 6.72 18.33 -2.28
N PRO A 42 7.93 18.90 -2.09
CA PRO A 42 8.53 19.01 -0.77
C PRO A 42 7.77 20.00 0.13
N LEU A 43 7.64 19.66 1.41
CA LEU A 43 7.08 20.49 2.48
C LEU A 43 8.14 21.00 3.47
N GLY A 44 9.41 20.55 3.33
CA GLY A 44 10.49 20.77 4.28
C GLY A 44 10.70 19.58 5.23
N ASP A 45 11.87 19.47 5.86
CA ASP A 45 12.21 18.42 6.85
C ASP A 45 11.92 16.98 6.37
N ASP A 46 12.36 16.64 5.15
CA ASP A 46 12.12 15.34 4.49
C ASP A 46 10.64 14.95 4.33
N ARG A 47 9.73 15.92 4.46
CA ARG A 47 8.30 15.75 4.23
C ARG A 47 7.92 16.11 2.81
N PHE A 48 6.97 15.36 2.27
CA PHE A 48 6.47 15.49 0.91
C PHE A 48 4.94 15.43 0.90
N THR A 49 4.36 15.90 -0.21
CA THR A 49 2.93 15.83 -0.46
C THR A 49 2.61 15.43 -1.90
N VAL A 50 1.57 14.62 -2.08
CA VAL A 50 0.93 14.31 -3.36
C VAL A 50 -0.54 14.69 -3.25
N ARG A 51 -1.08 15.38 -4.26
CA ARG A 51 -2.50 15.76 -4.31
C ARG A 51 -3.25 14.89 -5.31
N SER A 52 -4.52 14.63 -5.03
CA SER A 52 -5.44 13.97 -5.97
C SER A 52 -5.60 14.75 -7.28
N ASP A 53 -6.15 14.10 -8.30
CA ASP A 53 -6.40 14.69 -9.62
C ASP A 53 -7.24 15.98 -9.54
N ASP A 54 -8.19 16.03 -8.60
CA ASP A 54 -9.07 17.19 -8.35
C ASP A 54 -8.50 18.18 -7.32
N ALA A 55 -7.28 17.93 -6.84
CA ALA A 55 -6.58 18.65 -5.78
C ALA A 55 -7.33 18.77 -4.44
N SER A 56 -8.41 18.02 -4.21
CA SER A 56 -9.22 18.09 -2.98
C SER A 56 -8.69 17.21 -1.84
N THR A 57 -7.98 16.12 -2.18
CA THR A 57 -7.27 15.26 -1.24
C THR A 57 -5.77 15.51 -1.29
N GLU A 58 -5.13 15.43 -0.13
CA GLU A 58 -3.69 15.53 0.05
C GLU A 58 -3.14 14.34 0.83
N TYR A 59 -2.14 13.67 0.28
CA TYR A 59 -1.36 12.63 0.93
C TYR A 59 -0.01 13.21 1.36
N ARG A 60 0.26 13.24 2.66
CA ARG A 60 1.51 13.74 3.23
C ARG A 60 2.31 12.60 3.85
N PHE A 61 3.62 12.62 3.69
CA PHE A 61 4.50 11.57 4.20
C PHE A 61 5.94 12.06 4.34
N THR A 62 6.74 11.35 5.12
CA THR A 62 8.20 11.50 5.19
C THR A 62 8.85 10.47 4.26
N ALA A 63 9.90 10.87 3.55
CA ALA A 63 10.67 9.95 2.70
C ALA A 63 12.14 10.35 2.58
N HIS A 64 12.98 9.35 2.35
CA HIS A 64 14.37 9.54 1.93
C HIS A 64 14.53 9.06 0.48
N VAL A 65 15.18 9.86 -0.36
CA VAL A 65 15.45 9.50 -1.76
C VAL A 65 16.88 8.99 -1.89
N PHE A 66 17.02 7.75 -2.38
CA PHE A 66 18.30 7.07 -2.56
C PHE A 66 18.72 7.00 -4.03
N ALA A 67 19.84 6.32 -4.28
CA ALA A 67 20.30 6.01 -5.62
C ALA A 67 19.20 5.32 -6.45
N LEU A 68 19.24 5.50 -7.76
CA LEU A 68 18.22 5.01 -8.70
C LEU A 68 16.84 5.64 -8.49
N ASP A 69 16.75 6.84 -7.90
CA ASP A 69 15.48 7.52 -7.63
C ASP A 69 14.54 6.64 -6.76
N HIS A 70 15.13 5.95 -5.78
CA HIS A 70 14.39 5.07 -4.88
C HIS A 70 13.82 5.86 -3.71
N TRP A 71 12.49 5.88 -3.61
CA TRP A 71 11.74 6.57 -2.57
C TRP A 71 11.49 5.64 -1.38
N GLN A 72 12.26 5.80 -0.31
CA GLN A 72 11.97 5.11 0.95
C GLN A 72 10.95 5.91 1.76
N VAL A 73 9.67 5.63 1.55
CA VAL A 73 8.55 6.25 2.27
C VAL A 73 8.33 5.59 3.63
N GLU A 74 8.24 6.39 4.69
CA GLU A 74 7.97 5.93 6.05
C GLU A 74 6.47 5.71 6.29
N ALA A 75 6.04 4.44 6.34
CA ALA A 75 4.62 4.06 6.35
C ALA A 75 3.77 4.74 7.44
N GLU A 76 4.31 4.86 8.65
CA GLU A 76 3.59 5.42 9.81
C GLU A 76 3.39 6.93 9.71
N THR A 77 4.16 7.62 8.86
CA THR A 77 4.05 9.08 8.67
C THR A 77 2.99 9.46 7.66
N ILE A 78 2.46 8.49 6.90
CA ILE A 78 1.49 8.75 5.83
C ILE A 78 0.16 9.19 6.44
N THR A 79 -0.34 10.33 6.00
CA THR A 79 -1.65 10.87 6.36
C THR A 79 -2.39 11.33 5.10
N ARG A 80 -3.72 11.15 5.07
CA ARG A 80 -4.61 11.58 3.97
C ARG A 80 -5.56 12.64 4.51
N HIS A 81 -5.66 13.77 3.83
CA HIS A 81 -6.46 14.92 4.27
C HIS A 81 -7.41 15.36 3.15
N ARG A 82 -8.67 15.65 3.47
CA ARG A 82 -9.63 16.24 2.52
C ARG A 82 -10.46 17.29 3.25
N HIS A 83 -10.62 18.46 2.63
CA HIS A 83 -11.36 19.60 3.21
C HIS A 83 -10.95 19.98 4.65
N GLY A 84 -9.67 19.84 4.99
CA GLY A 84 -9.12 20.19 6.31
C GLY A 84 -9.28 19.10 7.38
N SER A 85 -9.87 17.96 7.06
CA SER A 85 -10.00 16.81 7.96
C SER A 85 -9.09 15.66 7.53
N GLU A 86 -8.48 14.99 8.50
CA GLU A 86 -7.76 13.75 8.26
C GLU A 86 -8.75 12.60 8.02
N LEU A 87 -8.42 11.75 7.05
CA LEU A 87 -9.19 10.59 6.62
C LEU A 87 -8.37 9.31 6.83
N PRO A 88 -9.02 8.14 7.01
CA PRO A 88 -8.33 6.87 6.97
C PRO A 88 -7.67 6.66 5.60
N LEU A 89 -6.50 6.00 5.62
CA LEU A 89 -5.88 5.51 4.40
C LEU A 89 -6.71 4.37 3.82
N ASP A 90 -7.01 4.50 2.54
CA ASP A 90 -7.74 3.52 1.75
C ASP A 90 -7.08 3.50 0.37
N ALA A 91 -6.55 2.33 -0.02
CA ALA A 91 -5.82 2.18 -1.26
C ALA A 91 -6.75 2.18 -2.48
N VAL A 92 -7.98 1.66 -2.36
CA VAL A 92 -8.95 1.72 -3.46
C VAL A 92 -9.29 3.17 -3.76
N GLU A 93 -9.53 3.96 -2.71
CA GLU A 93 -9.73 5.40 -2.83
C GLU A 93 -8.50 6.12 -3.41
N PHE A 94 -7.28 5.76 -2.98
CA PHE A 94 -6.04 6.33 -3.53
C PHE A 94 -5.97 6.19 -5.06
N PHE A 95 -6.28 5.01 -5.59
CA PHE A 95 -6.28 4.78 -7.04
C PHE A 95 -7.41 5.53 -7.75
N ILE A 96 -8.59 5.65 -7.14
CA ILE A 96 -9.70 6.44 -7.70
C ILE A 96 -9.32 7.93 -7.75
N GLU A 97 -8.75 8.45 -6.66
CA GLU A 97 -8.36 9.85 -6.50
C GLU A 97 -7.22 10.28 -7.42
N LEU A 98 -6.39 9.34 -7.88
CA LEU A 98 -5.20 9.59 -8.71
C LEU A 98 -5.28 8.93 -10.10
N ARG A 99 -6.42 8.38 -10.51
CA ARG A 99 -6.51 7.55 -11.74
C ARG A 99 -6.00 8.28 -12.99
N HIS A 100 -6.23 9.58 -13.13
CA HIS A 100 -5.74 10.35 -14.28
C HIS A 100 -4.24 10.53 -14.21
N THR A 101 -3.72 10.90 -13.04
CA THR A 101 -2.29 11.02 -12.79
C THR A 101 -1.56 9.69 -13.06
N LEU A 102 -2.16 8.57 -12.67
CA LEU A 102 -1.62 7.23 -12.88
C LEU A 102 -1.88 6.66 -14.30
N GLY A 103 -2.62 7.38 -15.15
CA GLY A 103 -2.94 6.94 -16.51
C GLY A 103 -3.85 5.71 -16.58
N ILE A 104 -4.66 5.44 -15.55
CA ILE A 104 -5.58 4.31 -15.50
C ILE A 104 -6.88 4.71 -16.21
N SER A 105 -7.19 4.02 -17.31
CA SER A 105 -8.41 4.27 -18.08
C SER A 105 -9.67 3.80 -17.33
N GLU A 106 -10.83 4.37 -17.70
CA GLU A 106 -12.12 3.94 -17.14
C GLU A 106 -12.44 2.46 -17.38
N GLU A 107 -11.94 1.91 -18.49
CA GLU A 107 -12.11 0.49 -18.85
C GLU A 107 -11.28 -0.43 -17.95
N ILE A 108 -10.05 -0.03 -17.58
CA ILE A 108 -9.12 -0.84 -16.80
C ILE A 108 -9.33 -0.67 -15.30
N LEU A 109 -9.78 0.51 -14.86
CA LEU A 109 -9.92 0.84 -13.44
C LEU A 109 -10.65 -0.24 -12.62
N PRO A 110 -11.81 -0.79 -13.04
CA PRO A 110 -12.51 -1.80 -12.24
C PRO A 110 -11.68 -3.05 -11.98
N VAL A 111 -11.02 -3.59 -13.02
CA VAL A 111 -10.19 -4.80 -12.90
C VAL A 111 -8.97 -4.52 -12.03
N TYR A 112 -8.33 -3.37 -12.22
CA TYR A 112 -7.19 -2.98 -11.41
C TYR A 112 -7.55 -2.82 -9.93
N LEU A 113 -8.74 -2.28 -9.62
CA LEU A 113 -9.23 -2.18 -8.24
C LEU A 113 -9.55 -3.56 -7.62
N GLU A 114 -9.94 -4.55 -8.42
CA GLU A 114 -10.06 -5.94 -7.96
C GLU A 114 -8.69 -6.56 -7.65
N GLU A 115 -7.67 -6.31 -8.47
CA GLU A 115 -6.29 -6.76 -8.21
C GLU A 115 -5.75 -6.14 -6.91
N ILE A 116 -5.97 -4.84 -6.71
CA ILE A 116 -5.62 -4.14 -5.45
C ILE A 116 -6.35 -4.75 -4.25
N SER A 117 -7.65 -4.99 -4.37
CA SER A 117 -8.46 -5.57 -3.30
C SER A 117 -8.00 -6.99 -2.94
N SER A 118 -7.64 -7.79 -3.94
CA SER A 118 -7.07 -9.14 -3.76
C SER A 118 -5.71 -9.09 -3.06
N THR A 119 -4.84 -8.16 -3.46
CA THR A 119 -3.52 -7.93 -2.84
C THR A 119 -3.66 -7.49 -1.37
N LEU A 120 -4.62 -6.64 -1.06
CA LEU A 120 -4.94 -6.26 0.33
C LEU A 120 -5.46 -7.45 1.14
N ALA A 121 -6.35 -8.26 0.59
CA ALA A 121 -6.87 -9.46 1.26
C ALA A 121 -5.75 -10.47 1.53
N GLY A 122 -4.87 -10.72 0.55
CA GLY A 122 -3.68 -11.55 0.72
C GLY A 122 -2.74 -11.01 1.80
N THR A 123 -2.56 -9.69 1.87
CA THR A 123 -1.79 -9.02 2.93
C THR A 123 -2.44 -9.21 4.30
N ALA A 124 -3.75 -9.00 4.42
CA ALA A 124 -4.50 -9.24 5.65
C ALA A 124 -4.41 -10.71 6.10
N TYR A 125 -4.44 -11.66 5.17
CA TYR A 125 -4.20 -13.08 5.47
C TYR A 125 -2.78 -13.32 6.03
N LYS A 126 -1.74 -12.76 5.40
CA LYS A 126 -0.36 -12.88 5.90
C LYS A 126 -0.19 -12.29 7.30
N LEU A 127 -0.90 -11.21 7.62
CA LEU A 127 -0.95 -10.60 8.96
C LEU A 127 -1.66 -11.47 10.01
N THR A 128 -2.27 -12.60 9.65
CA THR A 128 -2.77 -13.58 10.63
C THR A 128 -1.70 -14.56 11.10
N LYS A 129 -0.62 -14.71 10.33
CA LYS A 129 0.45 -15.66 10.63
C LYS A 129 1.40 -15.06 11.65
N GLU A 130 2.06 -15.93 12.42
CA GLU A 130 3.18 -15.51 13.25
C GLU A 130 4.32 -15.02 12.34
N PRO A 131 4.76 -13.75 12.48
CA PRO A 131 5.80 -13.21 11.61
C PRO A 131 7.13 -13.87 11.95
N ALA A 132 7.70 -14.59 10.98
CA ALA A 132 9.06 -15.08 11.09
C ALA A 132 10.03 -13.90 11.02
N THR A 133 10.85 -13.74 12.05
CA THR A 133 11.93 -12.75 12.03
C THR A 133 12.98 -13.13 11.00
N SER A 134 13.70 -12.15 10.45
CA SER A 134 14.81 -12.42 9.53
C SER A 134 15.87 -13.33 10.16
N GLY A 135 16.12 -13.21 11.47
CA GLY A 135 17.04 -14.08 12.19
C GLY A 135 16.59 -15.55 12.23
N GLN A 136 15.29 -15.80 12.38
CA GLN A 136 14.73 -17.16 12.30
C GLN A 136 14.83 -17.73 10.87
N LEU A 137 14.58 -16.89 9.85
CA LEU A 137 14.60 -17.32 8.45
C LEU A 137 16.01 -17.72 7.96
N VAL A 138 17.08 -17.13 8.50
CA VAL A 138 18.47 -17.50 8.16
C VAL A 138 18.76 -18.98 8.48
N ALA A 139 18.13 -19.53 9.51
CA ALA A 139 18.29 -20.92 9.92
C ALA A 139 17.14 -21.83 9.45
N ALA A 140 16.18 -21.30 8.69
CA ALA A 140 14.99 -22.03 8.27
C ALA A 140 15.26 -22.93 7.06
N GLY A 141 14.46 -23.99 6.92
CA GLY A 141 14.49 -24.85 5.73
C GLY A 141 13.85 -24.16 4.52
N PHE A 142 14.17 -24.65 3.32
CA PHE A 142 13.72 -24.09 2.03
C PHE A 142 12.23 -23.73 1.99
N GLN A 143 11.34 -24.66 2.33
CA GLN A 143 9.89 -24.45 2.26
C GLN A 143 9.38 -23.42 3.28
N ALA A 144 10.03 -23.29 4.43
CA ALA A 144 9.66 -22.29 5.42
C ALA A 144 10.06 -20.88 4.97
N VAL A 145 11.19 -20.75 4.28
CA VAL A 145 11.59 -19.48 3.64
C VAL A 145 10.60 -19.12 2.54
N GLU A 146 10.35 -20.04 1.60
CA GLU A 146 9.46 -19.81 0.45
C GLU A 146 8.05 -19.39 0.89
N THR A 147 7.43 -20.14 1.80
CA THR A 147 6.06 -19.87 2.28
C THR A 147 5.97 -18.73 3.30
N GLY A 148 7.12 -18.24 3.78
CA GLY A 148 7.25 -17.12 4.69
C GLY A 148 7.41 -15.76 4.01
N MET A 149 7.60 -15.72 2.68
CA MET A 149 7.69 -14.47 1.92
C MET A 149 6.39 -13.66 2.02
N THR A 150 6.53 -12.34 2.18
CA THR A 150 5.39 -11.46 2.43
C THR A 150 5.12 -10.45 1.32
N GLU A 151 6.15 -9.94 0.67
CA GLU A 151 6.03 -8.81 -0.28
C GLU A 151 5.51 -9.23 -1.66
N GLY A 152 6.02 -10.33 -2.20
CA GLY A 152 5.86 -10.66 -3.63
C GLY A 152 6.84 -9.87 -4.48
N HIS A 153 6.43 -9.41 -5.67
CA HIS A 153 7.27 -8.60 -6.54
C HIS A 153 7.54 -7.22 -5.92
N PRO A 154 8.79 -6.72 -5.87
CA PRO A 154 9.10 -5.49 -5.14
C PRO A 154 8.60 -4.21 -5.83
N CYS A 155 8.53 -4.17 -7.17
CA CYS A 155 8.06 -3.00 -7.91
C CYS A 155 6.53 -2.95 -8.08
N PHE A 156 5.91 -4.00 -8.65
CA PHE A 156 4.46 -4.03 -8.87
C PHE A 156 3.65 -3.85 -7.59
N VAL A 157 2.66 -2.96 -7.65
CA VAL A 157 1.75 -2.66 -6.54
C VAL A 157 0.56 -3.60 -6.52
N ALA A 158 -0.08 -3.84 -7.67
CA ALA A 158 -1.07 -4.89 -7.91
C ALA A 158 -0.47 -5.95 -8.83
#